data_AF-A0A1M4SMW7-F1
#
_entry.id   AF-A0A1M4SMW7-F1
#
_cell.length_a   1.000
_cell.length_b   1.000
_cell.length_c   1.000
_cell.angle_alpha   90.00
_cell.angle_beta   90.00
_cell.angle_gamma   90.00
#
_symmetry.space_group_name_H-M   'P 1'
#
loop_
_entity.id
_entity.type
_entity.pdbx_description
1 polymer ?
#
loop_
_entity_poly.entity_id
_entity_poly.type
_entity_poly.pdbx_seq_one_letter_code
_entity_poly.pdbx_strand_id
1 'polypeptide(L)'
;MRIFTLLLSFLLIGSVAFAQQLKVTSVWDISVNGTADWSSGIPIGGEVPSWMGATTERGMAYFDGKLYILSRKVSPLEIVVLDAETGNVLSSKPIDAEVVTGGTYPANDIVITPSGKILVSSLAIGHSSPFKVYQLTDNGEGYDATQLLEWYSTEVVDEVEQPAMRLGDSFAYFGDISEEEDGYIIVADATATLEQKVLKWNVQAGVVDPEPEVIVVSEVYPAPTTEGAVSKFGITPRIHPISNDLFWADGHSTMPALYNMQGELISTFTGEFKPLTSGISGVRFFSFKGKDFIIAPTTSHADLGYAPQAAFELFLIPEAGAEEADSIALFPERGLGANVNSSYAGPVHVDIQDDHVMMYIMSPNNGVAAFKLEEINTGFETINQATVNSIYPNPATDKVFVNVNKPTQIAVFNLAGSMVKSKFIESRNDFIDVSDLHPGMYFLKSQGGNNFTHKLIVR
;
A
#
# COMPACT_ATOMS: atom_id res chain seq x y z
N MET A 1 51.36 -52.11 -15.65
CA MET A 1 50.90 -51.64 -14.32
C MET A 1 51.62 -50.34 -13.97
N ARG A 2 51.01 -49.20 -14.27
CA ARG A 2 51.30 -47.88 -13.66
C ARG A 2 49.98 -47.10 -13.73
N ILE A 3 49.37 -46.93 -12.57
CA ILE A 3 48.10 -46.22 -12.36
C ILE A 3 48.45 -44.74 -12.23
N PHE A 4 47.85 -43.90 -13.07
CA PHE A 4 47.86 -42.44 -12.92
C PHE A 4 46.60 -42.05 -12.14
N THR A 5 46.80 -41.58 -10.91
CA THR A 5 45.75 -40.98 -10.08
C THR A 5 45.63 -39.50 -10.46
N LEU A 6 44.51 -39.10 -11.06
CA LEU A 6 44.17 -37.71 -11.30
C LEU A 6 43.41 -37.18 -10.06
N LEU A 7 44.02 -36.25 -9.33
CA LEU A 7 43.35 -35.52 -8.25
C LEU A 7 42.41 -34.47 -8.88
N LEU A 8 41.11 -34.59 -8.64
CA LEU A 8 40.11 -33.58 -8.99
C LEU A 8 39.91 -32.65 -7.79
N SER A 9 40.42 -31.42 -7.87
CA SER A 9 40.16 -30.37 -6.88
C SER A 9 38.81 -29.70 -7.18
N PHE A 10 37.83 -29.89 -6.31
CA PHE A 10 36.58 -29.12 -6.30
C PHE A 10 36.87 -27.67 -5.87
N LEU A 11 36.66 -26.72 -6.76
CA LEU A 11 36.57 -25.29 -6.43
C LEU A 11 35.10 -25.00 -6.11
N LEU A 12 34.74 -24.94 -4.82
CA LEU A 12 33.47 -24.38 -4.37
C LEU A 12 33.57 -22.85 -4.45
N ILE A 13 33.01 -22.25 -5.50
CA ILE A 13 32.70 -20.82 -5.50
C ILE A 13 31.38 -20.69 -4.75
N GLY A 14 31.45 -20.43 -3.45
CA GLY A 14 30.29 -19.98 -2.69
C GLY A 14 29.94 -18.58 -3.14
N SER A 15 28.85 -18.42 -3.89
CA SER A 15 28.20 -17.12 -4.05
C SER A 15 27.61 -16.75 -2.69
N VAL A 16 28.21 -15.76 -2.02
CA VAL A 16 27.59 -15.13 -0.86
C VAL A 16 26.43 -14.30 -1.42
N ALA A 17 25.21 -14.84 -1.38
CA ALA A 17 24.01 -14.06 -1.63
C ALA A 17 23.87 -13.08 -0.45
N PHE A 18 24.03 -11.79 -0.71
CA PHE A 18 23.71 -10.76 0.27
C PHE A 18 22.19 -10.72 0.45
N ALA A 19 21.72 -10.69 1.70
CA ALA A 19 20.30 -10.55 1.98
C ALA A 19 19.83 -9.15 1.55
N GLN A 20 18.97 -9.09 0.53
CA GLN A 20 18.27 -7.85 0.16
C GLN A 20 17.26 -7.52 1.26
N GLN A 21 17.28 -6.28 1.75
CA GLN A 21 16.36 -5.81 2.77
C GLN A 21 15.21 -5.05 2.11
N LEU A 22 13.99 -5.29 2.58
CA LEU A 22 12.82 -4.53 2.17
C LEU A 22 12.80 -3.19 2.91
N LYS A 23 12.52 -2.11 2.18
CA LYS A 23 12.39 -0.76 2.76
C LYS A 23 11.09 -0.13 2.28
N VAL A 24 10.31 0.37 3.24
CA VAL A 24 9.16 1.23 2.97
C VAL A 24 9.53 2.68 3.24
N THR A 25 9.23 3.58 2.31
CA THR A 25 9.42 5.04 2.46
C THR A 25 8.14 5.79 2.14
N SER A 26 7.80 6.81 2.93
CA SER A 26 6.73 7.75 2.56
C SER A 26 7.12 8.52 1.31
N VAL A 27 6.16 8.72 0.40
CA VAL A 27 6.30 9.52 -0.81
C VAL A 27 5.56 10.85 -0.63
N TRP A 28 4.28 10.78 -0.28
CA TRP A 28 3.47 11.94 0.11
C TRP A 28 2.37 11.50 1.09
N ASP A 29 1.89 12.45 1.89
CA ASP A 29 0.85 12.22 2.91
C ASP A 29 -0.06 13.45 2.97
N ILE A 30 -1.28 13.31 2.43
CA ILE A 30 -2.32 14.34 2.42
C ILE A 30 -3.43 13.87 3.37
N SER A 31 -3.06 13.76 4.63
CA SER A 31 -3.95 13.41 5.73
C SER A 31 -3.95 14.45 6.84
N VAL A 32 -4.88 14.29 7.78
CA VAL A 32 -4.97 15.10 9.00
C VAL A 32 -3.62 15.09 9.71
N ASN A 33 -3.04 13.92 9.93
CA ASN A 33 -1.74 13.81 10.60
C ASN A 33 -0.56 14.18 9.70
N GLY A 34 -0.66 13.95 8.39
CA GLY A 34 0.37 14.33 7.41
C GLY A 34 0.54 15.84 7.27
N THR A 35 -0.55 16.60 7.44
CA THR A 35 -0.59 18.06 7.29
C THR A 35 -0.55 18.84 8.62
N ALA A 36 -0.61 18.15 9.77
CA ALA A 36 -0.54 18.77 11.09
C ALA A 36 0.89 19.24 11.45
N ASP A 37 0.98 20.24 12.33
CA ASP A 37 2.24 20.59 13.02
C ASP A 37 2.48 19.63 14.19
N TRP A 38 3.66 19.01 14.21
CA TRP A 38 4.09 18.06 15.23
C TRP A 38 5.24 18.56 16.10
N SER A 39 5.56 19.86 16.04
CA SER A 39 6.64 20.49 16.82
C SER A 39 6.53 20.26 18.34
N SER A 40 5.31 20.04 18.84
CA SER A 40 5.01 19.77 20.24
C SER A 40 4.90 18.28 20.61
N GLY A 41 5.07 17.38 19.64
CA GLY A 41 4.86 15.93 19.82
C GLY A 41 3.39 15.48 19.79
N ILE A 42 2.44 16.41 19.68
CA ILE A 42 1.01 16.16 19.44
C ILE A 42 0.58 16.88 18.15
N PRO A 43 -0.41 16.38 17.40
CA PRO A 43 -0.85 17.04 16.17
C PRO A 43 -1.57 18.34 16.50
N ILE A 44 -1.10 19.45 15.94
CA ILE A 44 -1.76 20.75 15.99
C ILE A 44 -2.20 21.11 14.57
N GLY A 45 -3.51 21.33 14.40
CA GLY A 45 -4.08 21.54 13.07
C GLY A 45 -4.16 20.24 12.28
N GLY A 46 -3.92 20.32 10.97
CA GLY A 46 -4.14 19.22 10.05
C GLY A 46 -5.53 19.28 9.43
N GLU A 47 -5.62 19.02 8.13
CA GLU A 47 -6.85 19.12 7.36
C GLU A 47 -7.06 17.86 6.54
N VAL A 48 -8.33 17.46 6.43
CA VAL A 48 -8.73 16.49 5.41
C VAL A 48 -8.68 17.16 4.03
N PRO A 49 -8.39 16.41 2.95
CA PRO A 49 -8.50 16.95 1.60
C PRO A 49 -9.84 17.64 1.37
N SER A 50 -9.85 18.78 0.65
CA SER A 50 -11.06 19.59 0.46
C SER A 50 -12.18 18.87 -0.29
N TRP A 51 -11.87 17.81 -1.04
CA TRP A 51 -12.82 16.92 -1.70
C TRP A 51 -13.30 15.75 -0.81
N MET A 52 -12.67 15.51 0.33
CA MET A 52 -13.02 14.40 1.23
C MET A 52 -14.11 14.80 2.23
N GLY A 53 -15.09 13.92 2.44
CA GLY A 53 -16.12 14.06 3.47
C GLY A 53 -16.02 12.97 4.52
N ALA A 54 -16.97 12.97 5.47
CA ALA A 54 -16.91 12.05 6.60
C ALA A 54 -17.08 10.57 6.21
N THR A 55 -17.90 10.27 5.20
CA THR A 55 -18.18 8.88 4.79
C THR A 55 -18.36 8.73 3.28
N THR A 56 -17.93 9.72 2.50
CA THR A 56 -18.32 9.90 1.09
C THR A 56 -17.40 9.21 0.10
N GLU A 57 -16.11 9.04 0.42
CA GLU A 57 -15.11 8.39 -0.44
C GLU A 57 -14.75 7.02 0.13
N ARG A 58 -15.36 5.95 -0.38
CA ARG A 58 -15.12 4.57 0.12
C ARG A 58 -14.36 3.68 -0.86
N GLY A 59 -14.01 4.22 -2.02
CA GLY A 59 -13.29 3.50 -3.07
C GLY A 59 -12.13 4.30 -3.62
N MET A 60 -11.07 3.60 -3.99
CA MET A 60 -9.89 4.15 -4.65
C MET A 60 -9.33 3.09 -5.59
N ALA A 61 -9.10 3.48 -6.85
CA ALA A 61 -8.46 2.65 -7.85
C ALA A 61 -7.25 3.36 -8.45
N TYR A 62 -6.23 2.61 -8.86
CA TYR A 62 -5.10 3.16 -9.60
C TYR A 62 -5.18 2.71 -11.06
N PHE A 63 -4.85 3.62 -11.97
CA PHE A 63 -4.59 3.29 -13.37
C PHE A 63 -3.72 4.36 -14.03
N ASP A 64 -2.71 3.95 -14.79
CA ASP A 64 -1.90 4.83 -15.64
C ASP A 64 -1.41 6.11 -14.93
N GLY A 65 -0.70 5.93 -13.81
CA GLY A 65 -0.13 7.03 -13.03
C GLY A 65 -1.14 7.89 -12.26
N LYS A 66 -2.41 7.48 -12.18
CA LYS A 66 -3.48 8.26 -11.55
C LYS A 66 -4.23 7.44 -10.50
N LEU A 67 -4.68 8.12 -9.44
CA LEU A 67 -5.64 7.58 -8.48
C LEU A 67 -7.03 8.14 -8.78
N TYR A 68 -8.02 7.26 -8.88
CA TYR A 68 -9.42 7.57 -9.11
C TYR A 68 -10.19 7.28 -7.83
N ILE A 69 -10.81 8.31 -7.29
CA ILE A 69 -11.54 8.27 -6.02
C ILE A 69 -12.98 8.68 -6.30
N LEU A 70 -13.91 7.75 -6.09
CA LEU A 70 -15.33 8.06 -6.18
C LEU A 70 -15.76 8.88 -4.95
N SER A 71 -16.26 10.08 -5.19
CA SER A 71 -16.79 10.97 -4.16
C SER A 71 -18.30 11.19 -4.31
N ARG A 72 -19.01 11.06 -3.18
CA ARG A 72 -20.41 11.46 -3.03
C ARG A 72 -20.57 12.78 -2.28
N LYS A 73 -19.48 13.52 -2.07
CA LYS A 73 -19.49 14.74 -1.26
C LYS A 73 -20.35 15.84 -1.90
N VAL A 74 -20.37 15.88 -3.22
CA VAL A 74 -21.13 16.83 -4.03
C VAL A 74 -22.20 16.12 -4.86
N SER A 75 -23.09 16.91 -5.46
CA SER A 75 -24.15 16.43 -6.36
C SER A 75 -24.12 17.24 -7.66
N PRO A 76 -24.06 16.59 -8.84
CA PRO A 76 -23.92 15.14 -9.05
C PRO A 76 -22.61 14.59 -8.46
N LEU A 77 -22.59 13.29 -8.16
CA LEU A 77 -21.41 12.58 -7.64
C LEU A 77 -20.28 12.58 -8.67
N GLU A 78 -19.04 12.54 -8.20
CA GLU A 78 -17.86 12.83 -9.02
C GLU A 78 -16.74 11.82 -8.82
N ILE A 79 -15.85 11.72 -9.81
CA ILE A 79 -14.55 11.07 -9.66
C ILE A 79 -13.50 12.15 -9.47
N VAL A 80 -12.86 12.13 -8.30
CA VAL A 80 -11.66 12.91 -8.00
C VAL A 80 -10.46 12.12 -8.54
N VAL A 81 -9.66 12.77 -9.38
CA VAL A 81 -8.46 12.17 -9.96
C VAL A 81 -7.24 12.84 -9.37
N LEU A 82 -6.36 12.06 -8.75
CA LEU A 82 -5.07 12.52 -8.23
C LEU A 82 -3.94 12.01 -9.12
N ASP A 83 -2.89 12.80 -9.22
CA ASP A 83 -1.58 12.36 -9.70
C ASP A 83 -1.00 11.39 -8.67
N ALA A 84 -0.70 10.16 -9.09
CA ALA A 84 -0.32 9.12 -8.15
C ALA A 84 1.11 9.32 -7.60
N GLU A 85 1.98 10.04 -8.30
CA GLU A 85 3.35 10.33 -7.85
C GLU A 85 3.40 11.46 -6.82
N THR A 86 2.48 12.43 -6.91
CA THR A 86 2.52 13.66 -6.10
C THR A 86 1.34 13.87 -5.16
N GLY A 87 0.24 13.14 -5.35
CA GLY A 87 -1.02 13.31 -4.61
C GLY A 87 -1.81 14.56 -5.01
N ASN A 88 -1.33 15.34 -5.98
CA ASN A 88 -2.00 16.55 -6.44
C ASN A 88 -3.32 16.22 -7.14
N VAL A 89 -4.35 17.02 -6.89
CA VAL A 89 -5.62 16.91 -7.62
C VAL A 89 -5.40 17.33 -9.08
N LEU A 90 -5.68 16.42 -10.01
CA LEU A 90 -5.65 16.66 -11.45
C LEU A 90 -7.00 17.16 -11.98
N SER A 91 -8.07 16.52 -11.53
CA SER A 91 -9.44 16.90 -11.90
C SER A 91 -10.46 16.39 -10.90
N SER A 92 -11.64 16.99 -10.92
CA SER A 92 -12.84 16.45 -10.29
C SER A 92 -13.97 16.58 -11.31
N LYS A 93 -14.55 15.44 -11.70
CA LYS A 93 -15.47 15.36 -12.84
C LYS A 93 -16.76 14.63 -12.46
N PRO A 94 -17.93 15.18 -12.79
CA PRO A 94 -19.21 14.56 -12.46
C PRO A 94 -19.43 13.27 -13.27
N ILE A 95 -20.21 12.36 -12.70
CA ILE A 95 -20.72 11.17 -13.37
C ILE A 95 -22.15 11.44 -13.83
N ASP A 96 -22.55 10.86 -14.96
CA ASP A 96 -23.90 10.91 -15.49
C ASP A 96 -24.96 10.43 -14.47
N ALA A 97 -25.66 11.41 -13.88
CA ALA A 97 -26.69 11.19 -12.88
C ALA A 97 -28.05 10.76 -13.46
N GLU A 98 -28.22 10.78 -14.79
CA GLU A 98 -29.42 10.23 -15.44
C GLU A 98 -29.34 8.70 -15.51
N VAL A 99 -28.13 8.17 -15.74
CA VAL A 99 -27.88 6.71 -15.80
C VAL A 99 -27.55 6.15 -14.42
N VAL A 100 -26.64 6.78 -13.66
CA VAL A 100 -26.19 6.28 -12.35
C VAL A 100 -27.20 6.62 -11.27
N THR A 101 -28.20 5.74 -11.11
CA THR A 101 -29.34 5.91 -10.20
C THR A 101 -29.69 4.63 -9.45
N GLY A 102 -30.60 4.71 -8.47
CA GLY A 102 -31.03 3.54 -7.69
C GLY A 102 -30.02 3.08 -6.64
N GLY A 103 -30.36 2.06 -5.87
CA GLY A 103 -29.61 1.68 -4.67
C GLY A 103 -29.85 2.64 -3.49
N THR A 104 -29.29 2.30 -2.33
CA THR A 104 -29.19 3.21 -1.18
C THR A 104 -28.23 4.36 -1.49
N TYR A 105 -27.12 4.04 -2.17
CA TYR A 105 -26.25 5.01 -2.81
C TYR A 105 -26.11 4.65 -4.29
N PRO A 106 -26.30 5.59 -5.24
CA PRO A 106 -26.20 5.28 -6.67
C PRO A 106 -24.82 4.79 -7.13
N ALA A 107 -23.77 5.27 -6.47
CA ALA A 107 -22.42 4.75 -6.59
C ALA A 107 -21.73 4.88 -5.21
N ASN A 108 -20.94 3.88 -4.79
CA ASN A 108 -20.30 3.83 -3.48
C ASN A 108 -18.82 3.39 -3.52
N ASP A 109 -18.44 2.54 -4.47
CA ASP A 109 -17.06 2.07 -4.64
C ASP A 109 -16.64 2.11 -6.12
N ILE A 110 -15.33 2.03 -6.39
CA ILE A 110 -14.72 2.13 -7.72
C ILE A 110 -13.62 1.08 -7.92
N VAL A 111 -13.59 0.47 -9.10
CA VAL A 111 -12.55 -0.47 -9.55
C VAL A 111 -12.17 -0.10 -10.99
N ILE A 112 -10.91 -0.34 -11.37
CA ILE A 112 -10.46 -0.20 -12.76
C ILE A 112 -9.86 -1.54 -13.22
N THR A 113 -10.29 -2.03 -14.37
CA THR A 113 -9.77 -3.28 -14.97
C THR A 113 -8.34 -3.10 -15.50
N PRO A 114 -7.59 -4.17 -15.79
CA PRO A 114 -6.24 -4.08 -16.37
C PRO A 114 -6.17 -3.27 -17.67
N SER A 115 -7.21 -3.30 -18.52
CA SER A 115 -7.29 -2.47 -19.74
C SER A 115 -7.79 -1.03 -19.51
N GLY A 116 -8.08 -0.65 -18.26
CA GLY A 116 -8.49 0.71 -17.91
C GLY A 116 -9.99 0.97 -17.95
N LYS A 117 -10.85 -0.06 -17.93
CA LYS A 117 -12.30 0.14 -17.81
C LYS A 117 -12.63 0.59 -16.39
N ILE A 118 -13.19 1.78 -16.25
CA ILE A 118 -13.59 2.34 -14.95
C ILE A 118 -14.97 1.80 -14.59
N LEU A 119 -15.08 1.13 -13.46
CA LEU A 119 -16.31 0.54 -12.94
C LEU A 119 -16.69 1.18 -11.61
N VAL A 120 -17.97 1.46 -11.42
CA VAL A 120 -18.52 1.90 -10.13
C VAL A 120 -19.73 1.05 -9.76
N SER A 121 -19.92 0.79 -8.47
CA SER A 121 -21.07 0.01 -7.97
C SER A 121 -21.96 0.83 -7.05
N SER A 122 -23.26 0.56 -7.07
CA SER A 122 -24.18 1.08 -6.05
C SER A 122 -23.92 0.46 -4.67
N LEU A 123 -24.44 1.08 -3.61
CA LEU A 123 -24.69 0.40 -2.34
C LEU A 123 -26.14 -0.04 -2.32
N ALA A 124 -26.40 -1.34 -2.13
CA ALA A 124 -27.72 -1.92 -1.97
C ALA A 124 -27.97 -2.31 -0.51
N ILE A 125 -29.13 -1.94 0.04
CA ILE A 125 -29.58 -2.40 1.36
C ILE A 125 -31.02 -2.90 1.26
N GLY A 126 -31.20 -4.22 1.37
CA GLY A 126 -32.50 -4.88 1.35
C GLY A 126 -33.07 -5.20 -0.03
N HIS A 127 -34.20 -5.89 -0.05
CA HIS A 127 -34.82 -6.47 -1.26
C HIS A 127 -35.27 -5.45 -2.30
N SER A 128 -35.55 -4.21 -1.91
CA SER A 128 -35.99 -3.14 -2.82
C SER A 128 -34.86 -2.27 -3.35
N SER A 129 -33.63 -2.50 -2.90
CA SER A 129 -32.45 -1.70 -3.25
C SER A 129 -31.57 -2.50 -4.21
N PRO A 130 -31.39 -2.08 -5.48
CA PRO A 130 -30.60 -2.84 -6.44
C PRO A 130 -29.10 -2.67 -6.22
N PHE A 131 -28.37 -3.79 -6.30
CA PHE A 131 -26.93 -3.77 -6.54
C PHE A 131 -26.71 -3.60 -8.05
N LYS A 132 -26.03 -2.51 -8.42
CA LYS A 132 -25.78 -2.14 -9.80
C LYS A 132 -24.29 -1.96 -10.03
N VAL A 133 -23.82 -2.28 -11.23
CA VAL A 133 -22.47 -1.96 -11.68
C VAL A 133 -22.57 -1.20 -12.99
N TYR A 134 -21.82 -0.10 -13.08
CA TYR A 134 -21.75 0.76 -14.25
C TYR A 134 -20.33 0.82 -14.77
N GLN A 135 -20.17 0.85 -16.10
CA GLN A 135 -18.93 1.23 -16.74
C GLN A 135 -18.97 2.72 -17.08
N LEU A 136 -17.90 3.43 -16.73
CA LEU A 136 -17.73 4.85 -16.99
C LEU A 136 -16.78 5.09 -18.18
N THR A 137 -17.10 6.09 -18.99
CA THR A 137 -16.26 6.57 -20.09
C THR A 137 -16.02 8.07 -19.93
N ASP A 138 -14.75 8.49 -19.83
CA ASP A 138 -14.38 9.91 -19.75
C ASP A 138 -14.70 10.59 -21.08
N ASN A 139 -15.55 11.61 -21.06
CA ASN A 139 -15.95 12.40 -22.24
C ASN A 139 -15.26 13.77 -22.30
N GLY A 140 -14.32 14.04 -21.39
CA GLY A 140 -13.58 15.29 -21.24
C GLY A 140 -14.14 16.21 -20.14
N GLU A 141 -15.46 16.33 -20.04
CA GLU A 141 -16.14 17.21 -19.07
C GLU A 141 -16.68 16.44 -17.85
N GLY A 142 -16.91 15.13 -18.01
CA GLY A 142 -17.49 14.24 -17.02
C GLY A 142 -17.27 12.77 -17.41
N TYR A 143 -18.13 11.91 -16.87
CA TYR A 143 -18.17 10.49 -17.22
C TYR A 143 -19.56 10.11 -17.70
N ASP A 144 -19.64 9.66 -18.95
CA ASP A 144 -20.81 8.93 -19.44
C ASP A 144 -20.84 7.55 -18.77
N ALA A 145 -22.04 7.03 -18.49
CA ALA A 145 -22.20 5.74 -17.82
C ALA A 145 -23.00 4.75 -18.66
N THR A 146 -22.67 3.47 -18.54
CA THR A 146 -23.45 2.35 -19.09
C THR A 146 -23.69 1.33 -17.97
N GLN A 147 -24.95 0.96 -17.73
CA GLN A 147 -25.29 -0.07 -16.75
C GLN A 147 -24.89 -1.45 -17.30
N LEU A 148 -24.03 -2.16 -16.55
CA LEU A 148 -23.60 -3.53 -16.87
C LEU A 148 -24.42 -4.57 -16.09
N LEU A 149 -24.76 -4.26 -14.84
CA LEU A 149 -25.46 -5.17 -13.95
C LEU A 149 -26.53 -4.40 -13.16
N GLU A 150 -27.66 -5.05 -12.95
CA GLU A 150 -28.68 -4.68 -11.98
C GLU A 150 -29.28 -5.95 -11.39
N TRP A 151 -29.12 -6.12 -10.08
CA TRP A 151 -29.55 -7.31 -9.37
C TRP A 151 -30.19 -6.95 -8.04
N TYR A 152 -31.21 -7.73 -7.66
CA TYR A 152 -31.96 -7.56 -6.42
C TYR A 152 -31.86 -8.82 -5.57
N SER A 153 -31.64 -8.66 -4.27
CA SER A 153 -31.75 -9.78 -3.34
C SER A 153 -33.20 -10.31 -3.33
N THR A 154 -33.37 -11.61 -3.55
CA THR A 154 -34.68 -12.26 -3.60
C THR A 154 -35.34 -12.24 -2.22
N GLU A 155 -36.62 -11.87 -2.14
CA GLU A 155 -37.39 -11.85 -0.89
C GLU A 155 -37.89 -13.23 -0.47
N VAL A 156 -38.29 -14.06 -1.44
CA VAL A 156 -38.84 -15.40 -1.19
C VAL A 156 -38.29 -16.39 -2.22
N VAL A 157 -37.80 -17.53 -1.76
CA VAL A 157 -37.41 -18.68 -2.59
C VAL A 157 -38.17 -19.90 -2.09
N ASP A 158 -38.88 -20.60 -2.98
CA ASP A 158 -39.68 -21.79 -2.64
C ASP A 158 -40.59 -21.60 -1.42
N GLU A 159 -41.32 -20.48 -1.38
CA GLU A 159 -42.21 -20.07 -0.27
C GLU A 159 -41.50 -19.77 1.07
N VAL A 160 -40.16 -19.71 1.09
CA VAL A 160 -39.35 -19.38 2.26
C VAL A 160 -38.80 -17.96 2.14
N GLU A 161 -39.12 -17.11 3.13
CA GLU A 161 -38.55 -15.77 3.28
C GLU A 161 -37.02 -15.84 3.36
N GLN A 162 -36.36 -15.00 2.58
CA GLN A 162 -34.90 -14.89 2.53
C GLN A 162 -34.44 -13.65 3.30
N PRO A 163 -33.26 -13.68 3.93
CA PRO A 163 -32.72 -12.48 4.55
C PRO A 163 -32.34 -11.45 3.50
N ALA A 164 -32.69 -10.20 3.77
CA ALA A 164 -32.16 -9.02 3.08
C ALA A 164 -30.62 -8.99 3.13
N MET A 165 -30.00 -8.63 2.01
CA MET A 165 -28.56 -8.44 1.90
C MET A 165 -28.17 -6.97 1.87
N ARG A 166 -26.91 -6.69 2.23
CA ARG A 166 -26.25 -5.40 2.03
C ARG A 166 -25.03 -5.59 1.14
N LEU A 167 -25.08 -5.09 -0.08
CA LEU A 167 -24.04 -5.28 -1.10
C LEU A 167 -23.46 -3.94 -1.54
N GLY A 168 -22.19 -3.93 -1.95
CA GLY A 168 -21.56 -2.76 -2.54
C GLY A 168 -21.03 -1.74 -1.55
N ASP A 169 -20.81 -2.12 -0.28
CA ASP A 169 -19.91 -1.34 0.59
C ASP A 169 -18.50 -1.26 -0.01
N SER A 170 -18.08 -2.37 -0.60
CA SER A 170 -17.05 -2.45 -1.62
C SER A 170 -17.44 -3.50 -2.67
N PHE A 171 -16.75 -3.53 -3.80
CA PHE A 171 -16.77 -4.64 -4.75
C PHE A 171 -15.38 -4.81 -5.38
N ALA A 172 -15.14 -5.95 -6.01
CA ALA A 172 -13.92 -6.19 -6.76
C ALA A 172 -14.20 -6.76 -8.15
N TYR A 173 -13.18 -6.67 -8.99
CA TYR A 173 -13.18 -7.22 -10.35
C TYR A 173 -11.89 -8.01 -10.57
N PHE A 174 -11.99 -9.15 -11.25
CA PHE A 174 -10.85 -9.95 -11.70
C PHE A 174 -10.93 -10.16 -13.21
N GLY A 175 -9.78 -10.22 -13.89
CA GLY A 175 -9.70 -10.28 -15.35
C GLY A 175 -10.05 -8.94 -16.01
N ASP A 176 -10.67 -8.98 -17.18
CA ASP A 176 -11.13 -7.78 -17.90
C ASP A 176 -12.58 -7.89 -18.39
N ILE A 177 -13.10 -6.81 -18.98
CA ILE A 177 -14.39 -6.77 -19.69
C ILE A 177 -14.09 -6.56 -21.17
N SER A 178 -13.93 -7.66 -21.91
CA SER A 178 -13.66 -7.61 -23.34
C SER A 178 -14.15 -8.87 -24.06
N GLU A 179 -14.19 -8.84 -25.39
CA GLU A 179 -14.49 -10.04 -26.21
C GLU A 179 -13.41 -11.13 -26.09
N GLU A 180 -12.19 -10.78 -25.69
CA GLU A 180 -11.00 -11.66 -25.75
C GLU A 180 -10.58 -12.20 -24.38
N GLU A 181 -10.93 -11.50 -23.30
CA GLU A 181 -10.56 -11.83 -21.92
C GLU A 181 -11.81 -11.79 -21.03
N ASP A 182 -12.05 -12.91 -20.36
CA ASP A 182 -13.11 -13.09 -19.39
C ASP A 182 -12.71 -12.48 -18.03
N GLY A 183 -13.71 -12.26 -17.18
CA GLY A 183 -13.51 -11.77 -15.84
C GLY A 183 -14.67 -12.11 -14.92
N TYR A 184 -14.72 -11.49 -13.75
CA TYR A 184 -15.89 -11.56 -12.88
C TYR A 184 -15.96 -10.38 -11.91
N ILE A 185 -17.19 -10.02 -11.56
CA ILE A 185 -17.52 -9.11 -10.45
C ILE A 185 -17.69 -9.95 -9.19
N ILE A 186 -17.14 -9.53 -8.06
CA ILE A 186 -17.32 -10.21 -6.77
C ILE A 186 -17.61 -9.22 -5.64
N VAL A 187 -18.58 -9.56 -4.79
CA VAL A 187 -19.07 -8.70 -3.68
C VAL A 187 -19.52 -9.54 -2.49
N ALA A 188 -19.24 -9.07 -1.27
CA ALA A 188 -19.68 -9.72 -0.04
C ALA A 188 -20.95 -9.08 0.52
N ASP A 189 -21.83 -9.90 1.10
CA ASP A 189 -22.92 -9.42 1.95
C ASP A 189 -22.41 -8.95 3.31
N ALA A 190 -22.59 -7.66 3.59
CA ALA A 190 -22.19 -7.05 4.87
C ALA A 190 -23.16 -7.36 6.02
N THR A 191 -24.40 -7.79 5.72
CA THR A 191 -25.41 -8.10 6.74
C THR A 191 -25.19 -9.50 7.30
N ALA A 192 -25.13 -10.49 6.39
CA ALA A 192 -24.86 -11.91 6.66
C ALA A 192 -25.70 -12.42 7.85
N THR A 193 -27.02 -12.35 7.70
CA THR A 193 -27.97 -12.66 8.79
C THR A 193 -27.98 -14.13 9.17
N LEU A 194 -27.93 -15.04 8.19
CA LEU A 194 -27.96 -16.49 8.39
C LEU A 194 -26.58 -17.12 8.14
N GLU A 195 -25.91 -16.68 7.10
CA GLU A 195 -24.60 -17.16 6.67
C GLU A 195 -23.89 -16.02 5.92
N GLN A 196 -22.56 -16.05 5.88
CA GLN A 196 -21.79 -15.11 5.09
C GLN A 196 -21.81 -15.52 3.63
N LYS A 197 -22.40 -14.67 2.78
CA LYS A 197 -22.44 -14.87 1.33
C LYS A 197 -21.46 -13.94 0.63
N VAL A 198 -20.85 -14.47 -0.42
CA VAL A 198 -20.12 -13.74 -1.46
C VAL A 198 -20.80 -14.07 -2.78
N LEU A 199 -21.10 -13.05 -3.57
CA LEU A 199 -21.79 -13.16 -4.85
C LEU A 199 -20.80 -12.86 -5.96
N LYS A 200 -20.74 -13.74 -6.96
CA LYS A 200 -19.82 -13.66 -8.10
C LYS A 200 -20.61 -13.72 -9.41
N TRP A 201 -20.50 -12.68 -10.24
CA TRP A 201 -21.05 -12.69 -11.60
C TRP A 201 -19.92 -12.86 -12.59
N ASN A 202 -19.97 -13.89 -13.43
CA ASN A 202 -18.99 -14.05 -14.49
C ASN A 202 -19.21 -12.98 -15.56
N VAL A 203 -18.11 -12.60 -16.22
CA VAL A 203 -18.11 -11.78 -17.40
C VAL A 203 -17.45 -12.59 -18.50
N GLN A 204 -18.22 -12.93 -19.53
CA GLN A 204 -17.74 -13.72 -20.66
C GLN A 204 -17.90 -12.96 -21.95
N ALA A 205 -16.81 -12.83 -22.72
CA ALA A 205 -16.80 -12.05 -23.96
C ALA A 205 -17.45 -10.65 -23.80
N GLY A 206 -17.17 -9.98 -22.68
CA GLY A 206 -17.65 -8.63 -22.36
C GLY A 206 -19.10 -8.55 -21.87
N VAL A 207 -19.78 -9.68 -21.67
CA VAL A 207 -21.16 -9.74 -21.19
C VAL A 207 -21.19 -10.27 -19.76
N VAL A 208 -21.83 -9.52 -18.85
CA VAL A 208 -22.03 -9.94 -17.46
C VAL A 208 -23.19 -10.93 -17.39
N ASP A 209 -22.99 -12.05 -16.69
CA ASP A 209 -24.07 -12.98 -16.36
C ASP A 209 -25.16 -12.25 -15.53
N PRO A 210 -26.45 -12.54 -15.74
CA PRO A 210 -27.52 -11.84 -15.01
C PRO A 210 -27.64 -12.31 -13.55
N GLU A 211 -27.26 -13.56 -13.27
CA GLU A 211 -27.38 -14.17 -11.95
C GLU A 211 -26.01 -14.51 -11.36
N PRO A 212 -25.81 -14.32 -10.04
CA PRO A 212 -24.56 -14.64 -9.40
C PRO A 212 -24.44 -16.13 -9.10
N GLU A 213 -23.21 -16.62 -9.15
CA GLU A 213 -22.78 -17.74 -8.33
C GLU A 213 -22.71 -17.29 -6.86
N VAL A 214 -23.25 -18.09 -5.94
CA VAL A 214 -23.25 -17.81 -4.51
C VAL A 214 -22.21 -18.68 -3.82
N ILE A 215 -21.25 -18.03 -3.18
CA ILE A 215 -20.20 -18.64 -2.37
C ILE A 215 -20.59 -18.43 -0.90
N VAL A 216 -20.73 -19.52 -0.15
CA VAL A 216 -21.06 -19.48 1.28
C VAL A 216 -19.78 -19.65 2.08
N VAL A 217 -19.38 -18.62 2.79
CA VAL A 217 -18.19 -18.62 3.65
C VAL A 217 -18.53 -19.28 4.98
N SER A 218 -17.86 -20.39 5.28
CA SER A 218 -18.13 -21.20 6.48
C SER A 218 -17.43 -20.67 7.73
N GLU A 219 -16.22 -20.14 7.58
CA GLU A 219 -15.35 -19.71 8.68
C GLU A 219 -14.76 -18.32 8.42
N VAL A 220 -14.57 -17.56 9.50
CA VAL A 220 -13.90 -16.26 9.46
C VAL A 220 -12.88 -16.16 10.57
N TYR A 221 -11.90 -15.26 10.40
CA TYR A 221 -10.90 -15.00 11.43
C TYR A 221 -10.90 -13.52 11.87
N PRO A 222 -10.88 -13.22 13.18
CA PRO A 222 -11.13 -14.16 14.27
C PRO A 222 -12.53 -14.77 14.20
N ALA A 223 -12.68 -16.00 14.70
CA ALA A 223 -13.98 -16.65 14.79
C ALA A 223 -14.90 -15.87 15.76
N PRO A 224 -16.24 -15.90 15.57
CA PRO A 224 -17.17 -15.26 16.49
C PRO A 224 -16.98 -15.76 17.92
N THR A 225 -17.01 -14.85 18.89
CA THR A 225 -16.80 -15.17 20.32
C THR A 225 -18.04 -15.75 21.00
N THR A 226 -19.21 -15.61 20.40
CA THR A 226 -20.49 -16.11 20.92
C THR A 226 -20.84 -17.41 20.21
N GLU A 227 -21.09 -18.47 20.99
CA GLU A 227 -21.49 -19.77 20.47
C GLU A 227 -22.77 -19.65 19.62
N GLY A 228 -22.76 -20.24 18.43
CA GLY A 228 -23.88 -20.18 17.48
C GLY A 228 -24.03 -18.85 16.73
N ALA A 229 -23.13 -17.88 16.93
CA ALA A 229 -23.11 -16.68 16.11
C ALA A 229 -22.63 -16.99 14.68
N VAL A 230 -23.20 -16.29 13.70
CA VAL A 230 -22.84 -16.43 12.28
C VAL A 230 -21.41 -15.95 12.06
N SER A 231 -20.58 -16.79 11.43
CA SER A 231 -19.29 -16.40 10.85
C SER A 231 -19.53 -15.36 9.78
N LYS A 232 -19.07 -14.12 9.97
CA LYS A 232 -19.26 -13.04 9.01
C LYS A 232 -18.17 -11.97 9.07
N PHE A 233 -17.94 -11.33 7.93
CA PHE A 233 -16.97 -10.23 7.76
C PHE A 233 -17.38 -8.96 8.52
N GLY A 234 -18.69 -8.76 8.73
CA GLY A 234 -19.24 -7.54 9.33
C GLY A 234 -19.42 -6.43 8.29
N ILE A 235 -19.52 -5.17 8.76
CA ILE A 235 -19.73 -4.04 7.87
C ILE A 235 -18.50 -3.76 7.00
N THR A 236 -18.75 -3.23 5.80
CA THR A 236 -17.71 -2.90 4.83
C THR A 236 -16.78 -4.07 4.54
N PRO A 237 -17.29 -5.26 4.20
CA PRO A 237 -16.42 -6.33 3.77
C PRO A 237 -15.67 -5.90 2.51
N ARG A 238 -14.41 -6.32 2.37
CA ARG A 238 -13.61 -6.15 1.16
C ARG A 238 -13.11 -7.48 0.67
N ILE A 239 -13.07 -7.60 -0.65
CA ILE A 239 -12.60 -8.77 -1.36
C ILE A 239 -11.48 -8.33 -2.29
N HIS A 240 -10.43 -9.13 -2.36
CA HIS A 240 -9.35 -8.99 -3.32
C HIS A 240 -9.12 -10.33 -4.02
N PRO A 241 -9.72 -10.53 -5.21
CA PRO A 241 -9.51 -11.75 -5.98
C PRO A 241 -8.08 -11.81 -6.52
N ILE A 242 -7.45 -12.98 -6.44
CA ILE A 242 -6.06 -13.20 -6.92
C ILE A 242 -5.99 -14.21 -8.07
N SER A 243 -7.02 -15.05 -8.22
CA SER A 243 -7.18 -15.98 -9.33
C SER A 243 -8.67 -16.36 -9.46
N ASN A 244 -9.00 -17.13 -10.48
CA ASN A 244 -10.34 -17.74 -10.61
C ASN A 244 -10.72 -18.67 -9.45
N ASP A 245 -9.75 -19.08 -8.64
CA ASP A 245 -9.95 -20.08 -7.58
C ASP A 245 -9.84 -19.50 -6.17
N LEU A 246 -9.22 -18.32 -6.02
CA LEU A 246 -8.83 -17.76 -4.72
C LEU A 246 -9.11 -16.27 -4.61
N PHE A 247 -9.54 -15.87 -3.41
CA PHE A 247 -9.66 -14.47 -3.03
C PHE A 247 -9.30 -14.23 -1.58
N TRP A 248 -8.67 -13.10 -1.30
CA TRP A 248 -8.54 -12.58 0.06
C TRP A 248 -9.80 -11.80 0.42
N ALA A 249 -10.22 -11.88 1.68
CA ALA A 249 -11.28 -11.04 2.20
C ALA A 249 -11.01 -10.59 3.64
N ASP A 250 -11.51 -9.41 3.97
CA ASP A 250 -11.60 -8.89 5.33
C ASP A 250 -12.87 -8.04 5.50
N GLY A 251 -13.05 -7.46 6.68
CA GLY A 251 -14.25 -6.73 7.06
C GLY A 251 -14.08 -6.10 8.43
N HIS A 252 -15.03 -5.27 8.88
CA HIS A 252 -14.93 -4.65 10.19
C HIS A 252 -14.80 -5.66 11.34
N SER A 253 -15.31 -6.88 11.18
CA SER A 253 -15.26 -7.92 12.22
C SER A 253 -14.12 -8.92 12.05
N THR A 254 -13.34 -8.83 10.97
CA THR A 254 -12.39 -9.87 10.59
C THR A 254 -11.04 -9.30 10.19
N MET A 255 -10.00 -10.10 10.33
CA MET A 255 -8.69 -9.86 9.73
C MET A 255 -8.66 -10.47 8.31
N PRO A 256 -7.65 -10.15 7.49
CA PRO A 256 -7.46 -10.78 6.20
C PRO A 256 -7.42 -12.31 6.27
N ALA A 257 -8.17 -12.95 5.40
CA ALA A 257 -8.23 -14.39 5.24
C ALA A 257 -8.33 -14.76 3.76
N LEU A 258 -7.65 -15.84 3.37
CA LEU A 258 -7.67 -16.41 2.03
C LEU A 258 -8.77 -17.46 1.97
N TYR A 259 -9.58 -17.39 0.92
CA TYR A 259 -10.68 -18.31 0.67
C TYR A 259 -10.58 -18.89 -0.73
N ASN A 260 -11.09 -20.10 -0.90
CA ASN A 260 -11.40 -20.63 -2.22
C ASN A 260 -12.83 -20.28 -2.67
N MET A 261 -13.17 -20.56 -3.93
CA MET A 261 -14.52 -20.31 -4.47
C MET A 261 -15.60 -21.25 -3.92
N GLN A 262 -15.25 -22.21 -3.05
CA GLN A 262 -16.21 -23.00 -2.28
C GLN A 262 -16.53 -22.36 -0.91
N GLY A 263 -15.85 -21.25 -0.57
CA GLY A 263 -16.02 -20.53 0.69
C GLY A 263 -15.24 -21.12 1.86
N GLU A 264 -14.30 -22.03 1.59
CA GLU A 264 -13.44 -22.64 2.59
C GLU A 264 -12.27 -21.70 2.93
N LEU A 265 -12.00 -21.54 4.23
CA LEU A 265 -10.85 -20.81 4.73
C LEU A 265 -9.56 -21.59 4.45
N ILE A 266 -8.64 -20.99 3.69
CA ILE A 266 -7.38 -21.60 3.27
C ILE A 266 -6.20 -21.16 4.14
N SER A 267 -6.11 -19.87 4.45
CA SER A 267 -5.02 -19.30 5.25
C SER A 267 -5.41 -17.98 5.89
N THR A 268 -4.92 -17.70 7.09
CA THR A 268 -5.13 -16.42 7.78
C THR A 268 -4.07 -16.15 8.85
N PHE A 269 -4.11 -14.93 9.40
CA PHE A 269 -3.12 -14.38 10.34
C PHE A 269 -3.26 -14.94 11.77
N THR A 270 -3.19 -16.27 11.94
CA THR A 270 -3.24 -16.90 13.27
C THR A 270 -1.92 -16.79 14.05
N GLY A 271 -0.83 -16.46 13.35
CA GLY A 271 0.53 -16.35 13.88
C GLY A 271 0.82 -15.15 14.78
N GLU A 272 2.11 -14.93 15.04
CA GLU A 272 2.61 -13.83 15.88
C GLU A 272 2.36 -12.47 15.22
N PHE A 273 2.79 -12.30 13.97
CA PHE A 273 2.59 -11.08 13.21
C PHE A 273 1.23 -11.10 12.51
N LYS A 274 0.41 -10.11 12.82
CA LYS A 274 -0.95 -9.94 12.32
C LYS A 274 -1.40 -8.49 12.52
N PRO A 275 -2.45 -8.03 11.81
CA PRO A 275 -3.08 -6.76 12.14
C PRO A 275 -3.36 -6.65 13.65
N LEU A 276 -3.05 -5.51 14.26
CA LEU A 276 -3.21 -5.30 15.70
C LEU A 276 -4.67 -5.37 16.13
N THR A 277 -5.58 -4.97 15.23
CA THR A 277 -7.03 -4.96 15.46
C THR A 277 -7.80 -5.43 14.23
N SER A 278 -8.94 -6.07 14.47
CA SER A 278 -10.08 -5.97 13.55
C SER A 278 -10.81 -4.65 13.78
N GLY A 279 -11.63 -4.19 12.84
CA GLY A 279 -12.42 -2.95 13.02
C GLY A 279 -12.29 -1.97 11.88
N ILE A 280 -11.56 -2.33 10.83
CA ILE A 280 -11.39 -1.58 9.60
C ILE A 280 -10.98 -2.57 8.51
N SER A 281 -11.50 -2.40 7.30
CA SER A 281 -11.30 -3.34 6.19
C SER A 281 -10.50 -2.71 5.05
N GLY A 282 -9.57 -3.46 4.47
CA GLY A 282 -8.66 -2.91 3.48
C GLY A 282 -7.68 -3.88 2.86
N VAL A 283 -7.96 -5.19 2.87
CA VAL A 283 -7.01 -6.18 2.38
C VAL A 283 -6.60 -5.93 0.93
N ARG A 284 -5.29 -5.95 0.67
CA ARG A 284 -4.70 -5.94 -0.66
C ARG A 284 -3.53 -6.90 -0.72
N PHE A 285 -3.58 -7.84 -1.66
CA PHE A 285 -2.47 -8.74 -1.95
C PHE A 285 -1.69 -8.26 -3.17
N PHE A 286 -0.38 -8.54 -3.22
CA PHE A 286 0.44 -8.41 -4.42
C PHE A 286 1.72 -9.22 -4.33
N SER A 287 2.33 -9.53 -5.47
CA SER A 287 3.64 -10.16 -5.55
C SER A 287 4.68 -9.17 -6.09
N PHE A 288 5.85 -9.12 -5.47
CA PHE A 288 6.97 -8.29 -5.91
C PHE A 288 8.29 -9.03 -5.68
N LYS A 289 9.14 -9.08 -6.72
CA LYS A 289 10.45 -9.77 -6.67
C LYS A 289 10.38 -11.23 -6.18
N GLY A 290 9.31 -11.93 -6.55
CA GLY A 290 9.09 -13.34 -6.19
C GLY A 290 8.68 -13.55 -4.72
N LYS A 291 8.22 -12.49 -4.05
CA LYS A 291 7.69 -12.52 -2.69
C LYS A 291 6.24 -12.04 -2.71
N ASP A 292 5.42 -12.65 -1.87
CA ASP A 292 4.01 -12.31 -1.72
C ASP A 292 3.81 -11.40 -0.51
N PHE A 293 2.93 -10.42 -0.67
CA PHE A 293 2.69 -9.39 0.32
C PHE A 293 1.21 -9.14 0.53
N ILE A 294 0.86 -8.74 1.75
CA ILE A 294 -0.45 -8.18 2.08
C ILE A 294 -0.25 -6.82 2.72
N ILE A 295 -1.01 -5.84 2.26
CA ILE A 295 -1.26 -4.60 3.01
C ILE A 295 -2.66 -4.72 3.60
N ALA A 296 -2.76 -4.43 4.90
CA ALA A 296 -4.04 -4.35 5.58
C ALA A 296 -4.04 -3.19 6.59
N PRO A 297 -5.21 -2.59 6.86
CA PRO A 297 -5.38 -1.76 8.04
C PRO A 297 -4.99 -2.55 9.30
N THR A 298 -4.18 -1.96 10.17
CA THR A 298 -3.73 -2.61 11.43
C THR A 298 -4.33 -1.93 12.66
N THR A 299 -4.59 -0.62 12.60
CA THR A 299 -5.28 0.14 13.66
C THR A 299 -6.49 0.92 13.13
N SER A 300 -7.51 1.04 13.96
CA SER A 300 -8.72 1.82 13.65
C SER A 300 -8.55 3.32 13.92
N HIS A 301 -9.24 4.17 13.17
CA HIS A 301 -9.41 5.59 13.51
C HIS A 301 -10.24 5.83 14.78
N ALA A 302 -11.00 4.82 15.23
CA ALA A 302 -11.94 4.93 16.34
C ALA A 302 -11.46 4.28 17.64
N ASP A 303 -10.44 3.42 17.59
CA ASP A 303 -9.95 2.71 18.76
C ASP A 303 -8.78 3.48 19.40
N LEU A 304 -9.06 4.14 20.54
CA LEU A 304 -8.07 4.90 21.30
C LEU A 304 -7.08 4.00 22.07
N GLY A 305 -7.31 2.69 22.10
CA GLY A 305 -6.41 1.71 22.71
C GLY A 305 -5.14 1.46 21.89
N TYR A 306 -5.13 1.86 20.63
CA TYR A 306 -4.01 1.66 19.71
C TYR A 306 -3.52 2.99 19.13
N ALA A 307 -2.20 3.08 18.99
CA ALA A 307 -1.52 4.17 18.32
C ALA A 307 -0.44 3.59 17.40
N PRO A 308 -0.21 4.18 16.22
CA PRO A 308 -0.96 5.31 15.64
C PRO A 308 -2.40 4.95 15.20
N GLN A 309 -3.31 5.93 15.06
CA GLN A 309 -4.67 5.71 14.54
C GLN A 309 -4.73 5.72 13.01
N ALA A 310 -5.58 4.88 12.42
CA ALA A 310 -5.71 4.74 10.96
C ALA A 310 -4.37 4.44 10.27
N ALA A 311 -3.68 3.42 10.77
CA ALA A 311 -2.45 2.91 10.17
C ALA A 311 -2.68 1.56 9.50
N PHE A 312 -1.76 1.26 8.59
CA PHE A 312 -1.70 0.07 7.77
C PHE A 312 -0.39 -0.65 8.05
N GLU A 313 -0.35 -1.92 7.72
CA GLU A 313 0.82 -2.75 7.91
C GLU A 313 1.04 -3.60 6.66
N LEU A 314 2.30 -3.65 6.23
CA LEU A 314 2.77 -4.51 5.15
C LEU A 314 3.32 -5.78 5.77
N PHE A 315 2.76 -6.91 5.36
CA PHE A 315 3.18 -8.24 5.74
C PHE A 315 3.82 -8.94 4.55
N LEU A 316 4.93 -9.63 4.78
CA LEU A 316 5.47 -10.64 3.87
C LEU A 316 4.75 -11.96 4.16
N ILE A 317 4.25 -12.62 3.12
CA ILE A 317 3.50 -13.89 3.23
C ILE A 317 4.39 -15.02 2.69
N PRO A 318 4.85 -15.94 3.55
CA PRO A 318 5.57 -17.12 3.09
C PRO A 318 4.70 -18.08 2.28
N GLU A 319 5.34 -19.00 1.55
CA GLU A 319 4.66 -20.08 0.81
C GLU A 319 3.77 -20.95 1.73
N ALA A 320 4.12 -21.07 3.01
CA ALA A 320 3.34 -21.80 3.99
C ALA A 320 2.00 -21.14 4.36
N GLY A 321 1.82 -19.84 4.06
CA GLY A 321 0.61 -19.08 4.36
C GLY A 321 0.82 -17.91 5.33
N ALA A 322 -0.26 -17.16 5.55
CA ALA A 322 -0.29 -15.99 6.45
C ALA A 322 -0.13 -16.33 7.93
N GLU A 323 -0.20 -17.62 8.30
CA GLU A 323 0.10 -18.13 9.63
C GLU A 323 1.57 -17.87 10.02
N GLU A 324 2.46 -17.81 9.03
CA GLU A 324 3.89 -17.53 9.19
C GLU A 324 4.27 -16.14 8.67
N ALA A 325 3.29 -15.24 8.49
CA ALA A 325 3.55 -13.89 7.99
C ALA A 325 4.59 -13.16 8.84
N ASP A 326 5.39 -12.30 8.20
CA ASP A 326 6.32 -11.38 8.87
C ASP A 326 5.85 -9.94 8.70
N SER A 327 5.87 -9.15 9.79
CA SER A 327 5.63 -7.70 9.71
C SER A 327 6.86 -6.99 9.12
N ILE A 328 6.67 -6.31 7.99
CA ILE A 328 7.73 -5.57 7.29
C ILE A 328 7.73 -4.10 7.70
N ALA A 329 6.55 -3.48 7.76
CA ALA A 329 6.42 -2.07 8.10
C ALA A 329 5.00 -1.72 8.55
N LEU A 330 4.90 -0.90 9.59
CA LEU A 330 3.67 -0.20 9.99
C LEU A 330 3.77 1.25 9.50
N PHE A 331 2.75 1.73 8.78
CA PHE A 331 2.74 3.05 8.18
C PHE A 331 1.31 3.63 8.02
N PRO A 332 1.15 4.96 8.05
CA PRO A 332 2.15 5.97 8.40
C PRO A 332 2.59 5.82 9.86
N GLU A 333 3.81 6.24 10.20
CA GLU A 333 4.34 6.16 11.59
C GLU A 333 3.42 6.86 12.61
N ARG A 334 2.74 7.92 12.17
CA ARG A 334 1.77 8.67 12.97
C ARG A 334 0.32 8.33 12.65
N GLY A 335 0.08 7.43 11.69
CA GLY A 335 -1.24 7.13 11.18
C GLY A 335 -1.84 8.28 10.39
N LEU A 336 -2.95 8.06 9.69
CA LEU A 336 -3.58 9.11 8.87
C LEU A 336 -4.39 10.12 9.71
N GLY A 337 -4.86 9.71 10.90
CA GLY A 337 -5.67 10.57 11.78
C GLY A 337 -6.63 9.78 12.66
N ALA A 338 -7.30 10.50 13.56
CA ALA A 338 -8.26 9.96 14.52
C ALA A 338 -9.70 10.48 14.31
N ASN A 339 -10.00 11.01 13.13
CA ASN A 339 -11.35 11.44 12.80
C ASN A 339 -12.24 10.22 12.58
N VAL A 340 -13.10 9.95 13.56
CA VAL A 340 -14.01 8.81 13.54
C VAL A 340 -15.04 8.94 12.41
N ASN A 341 -15.30 7.83 11.72
CA ASN A 341 -16.40 7.70 10.78
C ASN A 341 -17.04 6.30 10.87
N SER A 342 -18.25 6.14 10.33
CA SER A 342 -19.00 4.88 10.38
C SER A 342 -18.79 3.96 9.18
N SER A 343 -17.92 4.33 8.23
CA SER A 343 -17.62 3.49 7.08
C SER A 343 -16.61 2.40 7.42
N TYR A 344 -15.62 2.70 8.28
CA TYR A 344 -14.52 1.79 8.60
C TYR A 344 -13.86 1.17 7.36
N ALA A 345 -13.87 1.92 6.25
CA ALA A 345 -13.19 1.54 5.03
C ALA A 345 -11.73 2.00 5.12
N GLY A 346 -10.81 1.15 4.72
CA GLY A 346 -9.42 1.49 4.44
C GLY A 346 -9.08 1.09 3.00
N PRO A 347 -9.50 1.86 1.97
CA PRO A 347 -9.17 1.53 0.58
C PRO A 347 -7.65 1.49 0.38
N VAL A 348 -7.17 0.41 -0.25
CA VAL A 348 -5.76 0.20 -0.59
C VAL A 348 -5.64 -0.15 -2.07
N HIS A 349 -4.66 0.44 -2.73
CA HIS A 349 -4.24 0.02 -4.06
C HIS A 349 -2.72 0.00 -4.16
N VAL A 350 -2.19 -0.77 -5.10
CA VAL A 350 -0.76 -0.80 -5.42
C VAL A 350 -0.53 -0.61 -6.91
N ASP A 351 0.62 -0.06 -7.26
CA ASP A 351 1.19 -0.07 -8.61
C ASP A 351 2.55 -0.78 -8.53
N ILE A 352 2.64 -1.92 -9.21
CA ILE A 352 3.82 -2.79 -9.16
C ILE A 352 4.70 -2.42 -10.35
N GLN A 353 5.88 -1.89 -10.06
CA GLN A 353 6.89 -1.55 -11.05
C GLN A 353 8.07 -2.52 -10.96
N ASP A 354 8.96 -2.46 -11.94
CA ASP A 354 10.08 -3.39 -12.03
C ASP A 354 11.03 -3.30 -10.82
N ASP A 355 11.25 -2.12 -10.27
CA ASP A 355 12.22 -1.86 -9.20
C ASP A 355 11.58 -1.48 -7.86
N HIS A 356 10.28 -1.18 -7.84
CA HIS A 356 9.56 -0.80 -6.64
C HIS A 356 8.05 -1.09 -6.73
N VAL A 357 7.35 -0.96 -5.60
CA VAL A 357 5.89 -0.93 -5.56
C VAL A 357 5.45 0.39 -4.94
N MET A 358 4.60 1.12 -5.63
CA MET A 358 3.88 2.24 -5.05
C MET A 358 2.63 1.70 -4.33
N MET A 359 2.45 2.11 -3.09
CA MET A 359 1.38 1.66 -2.21
C MET A 359 0.54 2.87 -1.80
N TYR A 360 -0.75 2.84 -2.12
CA TYR A 360 -1.69 3.93 -1.88
C TYR A 360 -2.70 3.49 -0.83
N ILE A 361 -2.83 4.29 0.23
CA ILE A 361 -3.74 4.02 1.34
C ILE A 361 -4.65 5.21 1.59
N MET A 362 -5.91 4.94 1.95
CA MET A 362 -6.87 5.97 2.30
C MET A 362 -7.63 5.57 3.58
N SER A 363 -7.92 6.55 4.42
CA SER A 363 -8.90 6.44 5.51
C SER A 363 -9.91 7.57 5.33
N PRO A 364 -11.18 7.27 5.02
CA PRO A 364 -12.21 8.29 4.88
C PRO A 364 -12.27 9.18 6.12
N ASN A 365 -12.56 10.47 5.92
CA ASN A 365 -12.49 11.50 6.96
C ASN A 365 -11.10 11.77 7.56
N ASN A 366 -10.03 11.11 7.08
CA ASN A 366 -8.67 11.28 7.62
C ASN A 366 -7.66 11.64 6.52
N GLY A 367 -7.80 11.09 5.31
CA GLY A 367 -6.98 11.48 4.16
C GLY A 367 -6.41 10.29 3.38
N VAL A 368 -5.45 10.59 2.51
CA VAL A 368 -4.83 9.66 1.57
C VAL A 368 -3.32 9.86 1.57
N ALA A 369 -2.57 8.77 1.41
CA ALA A 369 -1.10 8.81 1.40
C ALA A 369 -0.52 7.75 0.44
N ALA A 370 0.72 7.99 0.00
CA ALA A 370 1.50 7.05 -0.78
C ALA A 370 2.82 6.70 -0.10
N PHE A 371 3.18 5.44 -0.24
CA PHE A 371 4.41 4.83 0.23
C PHE A 371 5.05 4.06 -0.91
N LYS A 372 6.36 3.84 -0.82
CA LYS A 372 7.13 3.08 -1.78
C LYS A 372 7.83 1.92 -1.08
N LEU A 373 7.67 0.72 -1.62
CA LEU A 373 8.40 -0.49 -1.22
C LEU A 373 9.51 -0.77 -2.23
N GLU A 374 10.74 -0.94 -1.73
CA GLU A 374 11.93 -1.26 -2.54
C GLU A 374 12.77 -2.35 -1.87
N GLU A 375 13.45 -3.17 -2.68
CA GLU A 375 14.56 -4.00 -2.21
C GLU A 375 15.86 -3.18 -2.24
N ILE A 376 16.42 -2.92 -1.06
CA ILE A 376 17.73 -2.29 -0.94
C ILE A 376 18.81 -3.35 -0.75
N ASN A 377 19.91 -3.17 -1.46
CA ASN A 377 21.12 -3.96 -1.23
C ASN A 377 21.73 -3.56 0.12
N THR A 378 21.80 -4.50 1.05
CA THR A 378 22.51 -4.31 2.33
C THR A 378 24.02 -4.54 2.21
N GLY A 379 24.49 -4.93 1.01
CA GLY A 379 25.91 -4.99 0.70
C GLY A 379 26.51 -3.59 0.70
N PHE A 380 27.73 -3.45 1.23
CA PHE A 380 28.54 -2.31 0.87
C PHE A 380 28.65 -2.29 -0.65
N GLU A 381 28.28 -1.17 -1.29
CA GLU A 381 28.88 -0.90 -2.58
C GLU A 381 30.39 -0.97 -2.33
N THR A 382 31.02 -2.01 -2.87
CA THR A 382 32.44 -1.90 -3.18
C THR A 382 32.45 -0.76 -4.17
N ILE A 383 32.80 0.45 -3.71
CA ILE A 383 32.96 1.60 -4.58
C ILE A 383 33.96 1.12 -5.62
N ASN A 384 33.46 0.78 -6.81
CA ASN A 384 34.31 0.51 -7.95
C ASN A 384 35.12 1.79 -8.11
N GLN A 385 36.39 1.66 -7.76
CA GLN A 385 37.29 2.75 -7.47
C GLN A 385 37.49 3.54 -8.77
N ALA A 386 36.66 4.56 -8.99
CA ALA A 386 36.82 5.54 -10.06
C ALA A 386 36.66 6.99 -9.57
N THR A 387 36.74 7.21 -8.25
CA THR A 387 37.07 8.53 -7.69
C THR A 387 37.99 8.36 -6.48
N VAL A 388 39.30 8.52 -6.67
CA VAL A 388 40.28 8.45 -5.57
C VAL A 388 40.20 9.75 -4.76
N ASN A 389 39.29 9.80 -3.79
CA ASN A 389 39.34 10.79 -2.71
C ASN A 389 40.22 10.20 -1.60
N SER A 390 41.45 10.68 -1.49
CA SER A 390 42.45 10.17 -0.55
C SER A 390 43.15 11.32 0.15
N ILE A 391 43.57 11.07 1.40
CA ILE A 391 44.39 12.00 2.17
C ILE A 391 45.78 11.41 2.41
N TYR A 392 46.82 12.21 2.20
CA TYR A 392 48.20 11.77 2.45
C TYR A 392 49.13 12.96 2.76
N PRO A 393 50.20 12.78 3.54
CA PRO A 393 50.43 11.61 4.39
C PRO A 393 49.37 11.54 5.49
N ASN A 394 49.07 10.33 5.95
CA ASN A 394 48.28 10.09 7.15
C ASN A 394 48.86 8.85 7.84
N PRO A 395 49.54 8.97 9.00
CA PRO A 395 49.62 10.18 9.83
C PRO A 395 50.38 11.36 9.21
N ALA A 396 49.95 12.59 9.51
CA ALA A 396 50.54 13.86 9.07
C ALA A 396 51.29 14.55 10.22
N THR A 397 52.27 15.39 9.89
CA THR A 397 53.03 16.18 10.89
C THR A 397 52.89 17.67 10.63
N ASP A 398 52.98 18.10 9.38
CA ASP A 398 52.94 19.51 8.97
C ASP A 398 51.80 19.81 7.98
N LYS A 399 51.55 18.91 7.03
CA LYS A 399 50.53 19.09 5.99
C LYS A 399 49.85 17.78 5.63
N VAL A 400 48.61 17.90 5.16
CA VAL A 400 47.84 16.81 4.55
C VAL A 400 47.30 17.26 3.19
N PHE A 401 47.67 16.53 2.14
CA PHE A 401 47.12 16.69 0.80
C PHE A 401 45.78 15.99 0.72
N VAL A 402 44.82 16.62 0.03
CA VAL A 402 43.49 16.06 -0.20
C VAL A 402 43.31 15.90 -1.71
N ASN A 403 43.31 14.67 -2.19
CA ASN A 403 43.06 14.40 -3.59
C ASN A 403 41.55 14.53 -3.86
N VAL A 404 41.13 15.56 -4.58
CA VAL A 404 39.75 15.77 -5.02
C VAL A 404 39.69 15.92 -6.53
N ASN A 405 38.58 15.49 -7.14
CA ASN A 405 38.36 15.58 -8.59
C ASN A 405 37.71 16.91 -9.04
N LYS A 406 37.21 17.71 -8.09
CA LYS A 406 36.60 19.03 -8.30
C LYS A 406 36.95 19.94 -7.11
N PRO A 407 36.99 21.27 -7.29
CA PRO A 407 37.20 22.20 -6.19
C PRO A 407 36.20 21.95 -5.04
N THR A 408 36.70 21.71 -3.82
CA THR A 408 35.90 21.22 -2.70
C THR A 408 36.26 21.95 -1.41
N GLN A 409 35.26 22.42 -0.67
CA GLN A 409 35.46 22.94 0.68
C GLN A 409 35.66 21.78 1.66
N ILE A 410 36.75 21.80 2.43
CA ILE A 410 37.10 20.78 3.42
C ILE A 410 37.11 21.41 4.80
N ALA A 411 36.48 20.75 5.77
CA ALA A 411 36.54 21.11 7.18
C ALA A 411 37.20 20.00 8.00
N VAL A 412 37.99 20.39 9.01
CA VAL A 412 38.66 19.52 9.96
C VAL A 412 37.98 19.67 11.32
N PHE A 413 37.58 18.56 11.92
CA PHE A 413 36.87 18.48 13.20
C PHE A 413 37.70 17.73 14.23
N ASN A 414 37.64 18.18 15.48
CA ASN A 414 38.18 17.42 16.61
C ASN A 414 37.21 16.32 17.08
N LEU A 415 37.60 15.51 18.07
CA LEU A 415 36.77 14.43 18.62
C LEU A 415 35.48 14.91 19.32
N ALA A 416 35.43 16.18 19.74
CA ALA A 416 34.23 16.79 20.31
C ALA A 416 33.26 17.32 19.23
N GLY A 417 33.55 17.10 17.94
CA GLY A 417 32.73 17.55 16.82
C GLY A 417 32.86 19.05 16.50
N SER A 418 33.80 19.76 17.15
CA SER A 418 34.05 21.17 16.86
C SER A 418 34.94 21.30 15.62
N MET A 419 34.55 22.18 14.69
CA MET A 419 35.37 22.51 13.53
C MET A 419 36.59 23.33 13.96
N VAL A 420 37.78 22.78 13.74
CA VAL A 420 39.06 23.41 14.12
C VAL A 420 39.79 24.03 12.92
N LYS A 421 39.45 23.61 11.70
CA LYS A 421 40.03 24.17 10.46
C LYS A 421 39.05 24.05 9.30
N SER A 422 39.20 24.91 8.30
CA SER A 422 38.47 24.80 7.04
C SER A 422 39.34 25.36 5.90
N LYS A 423 39.32 24.70 4.74
CA LYS A 423 40.07 25.11 3.56
C LYS A 423 39.36 24.69 2.27
N PHE A 424 39.30 25.60 1.30
CA PHE A 424 38.88 25.29 -0.06
C PHE A 424 40.04 24.68 -0.83
N ILE A 425 39.86 23.46 -1.35
CA ILE A 425 40.87 22.69 -2.09
C ILE A 425 40.56 22.79 -3.57
N GLU A 426 41.39 23.50 -4.32
CA GLU A 426 41.15 23.75 -5.75
C GLU A 426 41.68 22.64 -6.67
N SER A 427 42.73 21.92 -6.25
CA SER A 427 43.38 20.88 -7.05
C SER A 427 44.09 19.83 -6.20
N ARG A 428 44.54 18.73 -6.83
CA ARG A 428 45.21 17.59 -6.17
C ARG A 428 46.52 17.93 -5.45
N ASN A 429 47.12 19.08 -5.74
CA ASN A 429 48.37 19.52 -5.13
C ASN A 429 48.15 20.47 -3.94
N ASP A 430 46.90 20.81 -3.64
CA ASP A 430 46.59 21.68 -2.52
C ASP A 430 46.54 20.87 -1.21
N PHE A 431 46.93 21.51 -0.12
CA PHE A 431 47.13 20.87 1.18
C PHE A 431 46.52 21.66 2.31
N ILE A 432 46.10 20.97 3.37
CA ILE A 432 45.72 21.60 4.63
C ILE A 432 46.95 21.57 5.52
N ASP A 433 47.41 22.76 5.94
CA ASP A 433 48.42 22.87 6.99
C ASP A 433 47.82 22.35 8.30
N VAL A 434 48.51 21.44 8.98
CA VAL A 434 48.10 20.85 10.25
C VAL A 434 49.18 20.98 11.32
N SER A 435 50.23 21.76 11.05
CA SER A 435 51.36 21.98 11.97
C SER A 435 50.96 22.69 13.27
N ASP A 436 49.85 23.41 13.25
CA ASP A 436 49.25 24.11 14.39
C ASP A 436 48.27 23.25 15.19
N LEU A 437 47.92 22.05 14.71
CA LEU A 437 47.04 21.13 15.41
C LEU A 437 47.81 20.30 16.44
N HIS A 438 47.23 20.10 17.62
CA HIS A 438 47.81 19.21 18.62
C HIS A 438 47.84 17.75 18.12
N PRO A 439 48.86 16.96 18.49
CA PRO A 439 48.90 15.54 18.16
C PRO A 439 47.64 14.82 18.62
N GLY A 440 47.00 14.07 17.72
CA GLY A 440 45.69 13.51 17.99
C GLY A 440 44.93 13.07 16.75
N MET A 441 43.68 12.66 16.98
CA MET A 441 42.77 12.19 15.93
C MET A 441 41.78 13.29 15.57
N TYR A 442 41.60 13.48 14.27
CA TYR A 442 40.69 14.45 13.68
C TYR A 442 39.85 13.79 12.58
N PHE A 443 38.76 14.44 12.19
CA PHE A 443 37.95 14.07 11.04
C PHE A 443 38.01 15.16 9.99
N LEU A 444 38.38 14.81 8.76
CA LEU A 444 38.39 15.69 7.61
C LEU A 444 37.16 15.38 6.77
N LYS A 445 36.25 16.34 6.63
CA LYS A 445 34.95 16.17 5.95
C LYS A 445 34.78 17.25 4.89
N SER A 446 34.38 16.84 3.69
CA SER A 446 33.97 17.77 2.64
C SER A 446 32.62 18.42 2.96
N GLN A 447 32.47 19.66 2.54
CA GLN A 447 31.26 20.46 2.69
C GLN A 447 30.63 20.65 1.30
N GLY A 448 29.34 20.34 1.17
CA GLY A 448 28.60 20.41 -0.10
C GLY A 448 28.41 19.05 -0.80
N GLY A 449 28.04 19.08 -2.09
CA GLY A 449 27.48 17.92 -2.82
C GLY A 449 28.38 16.68 -3.00
N ASN A 450 29.69 16.78 -2.79
CA ASN A 450 30.59 15.62 -2.76
C ASN A 450 30.85 15.23 -1.30
N ASN A 451 30.03 14.37 -0.70
CA ASN A 451 30.16 13.97 0.71
C ASN A 451 31.23 12.87 0.89
N PHE A 452 32.35 13.20 1.52
CA PHE A 452 33.34 12.22 2.00
C PHE A 452 33.87 12.61 3.38
N THR A 453 34.37 11.62 4.12
CA THR A 453 35.00 11.83 5.43
C THR A 453 36.21 10.91 5.57
N HIS A 454 37.32 11.46 6.04
CA HIS A 454 38.54 10.71 6.36
C HIS A 454 38.96 10.95 7.79
N LYS A 455 39.41 9.88 8.45
CA LYS A 455 40.14 9.97 9.71
C LYS A 455 41.55 10.50 9.45
N LEU A 456 41.95 11.58 10.11
CA LEU A 456 43.29 12.16 10.07
C LEU A 456 43.98 11.93 11.42
N ILE A 457 45.23 11.48 11.39
CA ILE A 457 46.10 11.36 12.56
C ILE A 457 47.18 12.42 12.44
N VAL A 458 47.24 13.36 13.38
CA VAL A 458 48.32 14.36 13.49
C VAL A 458 49.33 13.88 14.53
N ARG A 459 50.62 13.94 14.20
CA ARG A 459 51.73 13.47 15.05
C ARG A 459 52.46 14.58 15.77
#